data_AF-A0A2D5XLE3-F1
#
_entry.id   AF-A0A2D5XLE3-F1
#
_cell.length_a   1.000
_cell.length_b   1.000
_cell.length_c   1.000
_cell.angle_alpha   90.00
_cell.angle_beta   90.00
_cell.angle_gamma   90.00
#
_symmetry.space_group_name_H-M   'P 1'
#
loop_
_entity.id
_entity.type
_entity.pdbx_description
1 polymer ?
#
loop_
_entity_poly.entity_id
_entity_poly.type
_entity_poly.pdbx_seq_one_letter_code
_entity_poly.pdbx_strand_id
1 'polypeptide(L)'
;PIYAWYLLFELDRIHAGVRKYVPAPEQERVARIAQRIGEVLTVFFRGRLTVCLIKGVLLTIGLWLVGAPYAVFLGMASGFAALIPFVGAFLGYAFTFLVALTSPGAEFLVTFGLISAVFAIAEVLEGYFLVPRILGDSLGLHPLFVFVAVFIGGATMGMFGFLLALPLAASGLILVRELVVPAMEQFAAADDVPPDNAEVKAEEPTP
;
A
#
# COMPACT_ATOMS: atom_id res chain seq x y z
N PRO A 1 18.29 -11.11 -9.89
CA PRO A 1 19.15 -12.19 -9.34
C PRO A 1 20.34 -11.66 -8.52
N ILE A 2 21.23 -10.86 -9.11
CA ILE A 2 22.41 -10.32 -8.40
C ILE A 2 22.02 -9.33 -7.30
N TYR A 3 21.11 -8.39 -7.57
CA TYR A 3 20.65 -7.43 -6.56
C TYR A 3 19.90 -8.09 -5.41
N ALA A 4 19.10 -9.14 -5.65
CA ALA A 4 18.42 -9.88 -4.59
C ALA A 4 19.41 -10.65 -3.72
N TRP A 5 20.44 -11.25 -4.34
CA TRP A 5 21.54 -11.90 -3.63
C TRP A 5 22.36 -10.90 -2.80
N TYR A 6 22.66 -9.74 -3.37
CA TYR A 6 23.39 -8.67 -2.70
C TYR A 6 22.58 -8.07 -1.53
N LEU A 7 21.27 -7.85 -1.72
CA LEU A 7 20.37 -7.37 -0.67
C LEU A 7 20.29 -8.40 0.48
N LEU A 8 20.19 -9.70 0.17
CA LEU A 8 20.21 -10.78 1.17
C LEU A 8 21.53 -10.82 1.95
N PHE A 9 22.67 -10.57 1.29
CA PHE A 9 23.98 -10.55 1.93
C PHE A 9 24.25 -9.27 2.73
N GLU A 10 23.70 -8.12 2.30
CA GLU A 10 23.84 -6.84 3.00
C GLU A 10 22.81 -6.63 4.10
N LEU A 11 21.73 -7.41 4.13
CA LEU A 11 20.72 -7.37 5.18
C LEU A 11 21.36 -7.56 6.57
N ASP A 12 22.28 -8.50 6.72
CA ASP A 12 23.01 -8.71 7.98
C ASP A 12 23.87 -7.49 8.37
N ARG A 13 24.46 -6.82 7.37
CA ARG A 13 25.30 -5.62 7.57
C ARG A 13 24.45 -4.39 7.92
N ILE A 14 23.25 -4.27 7.35
CA ILE A 14 22.26 -3.24 7.67
C ILE A 14 21.74 -3.45 9.10
N HIS A 15 21.40 -4.68 9.48
CA HIS A 15 20.99 -5.03 10.85
C HIS A 15 22.07 -4.70 11.88
N ALA A 16 23.33 -5.02 11.58
CA ALA A 16 24.47 -4.68 12.44
C ALA A 16 24.71 -3.16 12.52
N GLY A 17 24.55 -2.44 11.41
CA GLY A 17 24.66 -0.98 11.35
C GLY A 17 23.59 -0.28 12.17
N VAL A 18 22.32 -0.69 12.05
CA VAL A 18 21.19 -0.12 12.80
C VAL A 18 21.36 -0.34 14.30
N ARG A 19 21.81 -1.53 14.74
CA ARG A 19 22.10 -1.81 16.17
C ARG A 19 23.14 -0.88 16.80
N LYS A 20 24.03 -0.29 16.01
CA LYS A 20 25.05 0.65 16.51
C LYS A 20 24.49 2.02 16.88
N TYR A 21 23.37 2.43 16.27
CA TYR A 21 22.74 3.74 16.50
C TYR A 21 21.51 3.67 17.41
N VAL A 22 21.04 2.46 17.77
CA VAL A 22 19.89 2.26 18.64
C VAL A 22 20.35 1.94 20.08
N PRO A 23 19.91 2.72 21.09
CA PRO A 23 20.18 2.42 22.49
C PRO A 23 19.76 0.99 22.86
N ALA A 24 20.58 0.29 23.65
CA ALA A 24 20.32 -1.10 24.07
C ALA A 24 18.88 -1.42 24.52
N PRO A 25 18.18 -0.58 25.32
CA PRO A 25 16.81 -0.88 25.74
C PRO A 25 15.78 -0.82 24.59
N GLU A 26 16.07 -0.11 23.50
CA GLU A 26 15.14 0.05 22.38
C GLU A 26 15.39 -0.93 21.23
N GLN A 27 16.50 -1.68 21.25
CA GLN A 27 16.88 -2.58 20.15
C GLN A 27 15.81 -3.63 19.86
N GLU A 28 15.17 -4.18 20.90
CA GLU A 28 14.13 -5.18 20.75
C GLU A 28 12.85 -4.58 20.15
N ARG A 29 12.49 -3.34 20.56
CA ARG A 29 11.35 -2.60 20.01
C ARG A 29 11.55 -2.28 18.53
N VAL A 30 12.72 -1.76 18.16
CA VAL A 30 13.07 -1.46 16.76
C VAL A 30 13.08 -2.72 15.90
N ALA A 31 13.64 -3.82 16.40
CA ALA A 31 13.64 -5.10 15.69
C ALA A 31 12.21 -5.60 15.42
N ARG A 32 11.30 -5.52 16.41
CA ARG A 32 9.89 -5.88 16.24
C ARG A 32 9.17 -5.00 15.20
N ILE A 33 9.42 -3.69 15.20
CA ILE A 33 8.86 -2.77 14.21
C ILE A 33 9.36 -3.12 12.80
N ALA A 34 10.67 -3.30 12.63
CA ALA A 34 11.27 -3.64 11.35
C ALA A 34 10.72 -4.96 10.80
N GLN A 35 10.57 -5.97 11.67
CA GLN A 35 9.98 -7.25 11.30
C GLN A 35 8.52 -7.09 10.83
N ARG A 36 7.69 -6.34 11.55
CA ARG A 36 6.30 -6.05 11.14
C ARG A 36 6.22 -5.34 9.79
N ILE A 37 7.07 -4.34 9.56
CA ILE A 37 7.14 -3.64 8.27
C ILE A 37 7.51 -4.64 7.16
N GLY A 38 8.52 -5.48 7.39
CA GLY A 38 8.94 -6.51 6.44
C GLY A 38 7.83 -7.50 6.09
N GLU A 39 7.04 -7.93 7.08
CA GLU A 39 5.86 -8.79 6.89
C GLU A 39 4.80 -8.10 6.02
N VAL A 40 4.47 -6.83 6.30
CA VAL A 40 3.51 -6.05 5.49
C VAL A 40 3.98 -5.90 4.05
N LEU A 41 5.24 -5.56 3.83
CA LEU A 41 5.81 -5.44 2.49
C LEU A 41 5.72 -6.79 1.75
N THR A 42 6.09 -7.89 2.41
CA THR A 42 6.05 -9.23 1.81
C THR A 42 4.65 -9.63 1.38
N VAL A 43 3.66 -9.41 2.26
CA VAL A 43 2.24 -9.69 1.94
C VAL A 43 1.76 -8.78 0.81
N PHE A 44 2.08 -7.48 0.86
CA PHE A 44 1.67 -6.52 -0.17
C PHE A 44 2.21 -6.89 -1.55
N PHE A 45 3.53 -7.12 -1.70
CA PHE A 45 4.12 -7.43 -3.00
C PHE A 45 3.62 -8.76 -3.56
N ARG A 46 3.55 -9.81 -2.73
CA ARG A 46 3.02 -11.12 -3.15
C ARG A 46 1.54 -11.01 -3.54
N GLY A 47 0.76 -10.27 -2.75
CA GLY A 47 -0.64 -10.01 -3.01
C GLY A 47 -0.85 -9.23 -4.30
N ARG A 48 -0.10 -8.13 -4.51
CA ARG A 48 -0.23 -7.30 -5.71
C ARG A 48 0.11 -8.06 -6.98
N LEU A 49 1.18 -8.86 -6.99
CA LEU A 49 1.51 -9.73 -8.12
C LEU A 49 0.41 -10.73 -8.43
N THR A 50 -0.20 -11.31 -7.39
CA THR A 50 -1.32 -12.26 -7.53
C THR A 50 -2.55 -11.57 -8.13
N VAL A 51 -2.89 -10.37 -7.64
CA VAL A 51 -3.98 -9.54 -8.19
C VAL A 51 -3.73 -9.20 -9.66
N CYS A 52 -2.51 -8.81 -10.04
CA CYS A 52 -2.15 -8.47 -11.42
C CYS A 52 -2.35 -9.66 -12.36
N LEU A 53 -1.92 -10.85 -11.94
CA LEU A 53 -2.09 -12.08 -12.72
C LEU A 53 -3.57 -12.44 -12.88
N ILE A 54 -4.34 -12.46 -11.80
CA ILE A 54 -5.77 -12.78 -11.84
C ILE A 54 -6.51 -11.77 -12.72
N LYS A 55 -6.24 -10.47 -12.54
CA LYS A 55 -6.85 -9.40 -13.35
C LYS A 55 -6.47 -9.52 -14.82
N GLY A 56 -5.22 -9.84 -15.13
CA GLY A 56 -4.76 -10.03 -16.51
C GLY A 56 -5.49 -11.18 -17.20
N VAL A 57 -5.66 -12.31 -16.51
CA VAL A 57 -6.46 -13.44 -17.01
C VAL A 57 -7.93 -13.06 -17.17
N LEU A 58 -8.52 -12.38 -16.18
CA LEU A 58 -9.91 -11.96 -16.21
C LEU A 58 -10.19 -11.00 -17.38
N LEU A 59 -9.35 -9.99 -17.56
CA LEU A 59 -9.45 -9.07 -18.69
C LEU A 59 -9.21 -9.78 -20.02
N THR A 60 -8.26 -10.71 -20.09
CA THR A 60 -8.04 -11.52 -21.30
C THR A 60 -9.31 -12.28 -21.69
N ILE A 61 -9.94 -12.97 -20.74
CA ILE A 61 -11.17 -13.73 -20.97
C ILE A 61 -12.31 -12.78 -21.36
N GLY A 62 -12.51 -11.69 -20.62
CA GLY A 62 -13.56 -10.72 -20.91
C GLY A 62 -13.42 -10.08 -22.29
N LEU A 63 -12.20 -9.66 -22.66
CA LEU A 63 -11.91 -9.10 -23.97
C LEU A 63 -12.06 -10.13 -25.08
N TRP A 64 -11.67 -11.38 -24.83
CA TRP A 64 -11.84 -12.47 -25.80
C TRP A 64 -13.32 -12.78 -26.06
N LEU A 65 -14.16 -12.79 -25.01
CA LEU A 65 -15.61 -13.01 -25.13
C LEU A 65 -16.31 -11.91 -25.94
N VAL A 66 -15.82 -10.68 -25.83
CA VAL A 66 -16.34 -9.52 -26.58
C VAL A 66 -15.78 -9.46 -28.02
N GLY A 67 -14.84 -10.35 -28.36
CA GLY A 67 -14.20 -10.36 -29.68
C GLY A 67 -13.20 -9.22 -29.89
N ALA A 68 -12.65 -8.67 -28.80
CA ALA A 68 -11.66 -7.61 -28.90
C ALA A 68 -10.36 -8.12 -29.57
N PRO A 69 -9.75 -7.32 -30.46
CA PRO A 69 -8.49 -7.67 -31.11
C PRO A 69 -7.38 -7.82 -30.06
N TYR A 70 -6.48 -8.79 -30.24
CA TYR A 70 -5.32 -8.99 -29.36
C TYR A 70 -5.68 -9.14 -27.86
N ALA A 71 -6.85 -9.71 -27.54
CA ALA A 71 -7.37 -9.82 -26.18
C ALA A 71 -6.36 -10.34 -25.13
N VAL A 72 -5.56 -11.35 -25.48
CA VAL A 72 -4.52 -11.90 -24.60
C VAL A 72 -3.43 -10.87 -24.30
N PHE A 73 -2.93 -10.19 -25.32
CA PHE A 73 -1.89 -9.17 -25.15
C PHE A 73 -2.42 -7.99 -24.33
N LEU A 74 -3.58 -7.45 -24.71
CA LEU A 74 -4.19 -6.30 -24.06
C LEU A 74 -4.62 -6.61 -22.62
N GLY A 75 -5.21 -7.78 -22.39
CA GLY A 75 -5.62 -8.24 -21.07
C GLY A 75 -4.44 -8.42 -20.13
N MET A 76 -3.40 -9.14 -20.57
CA MET A 76 -2.18 -9.34 -19.76
C MET A 76 -1.39 -8.05 -19.55
N ALA A 77 -1.28 -7.19 -20.58
CA ALA A 77 -0.63 -5.88 -20.44
C ALA A 77 -1.40 -4.98 -19.47
N SER A 78 -2.73 -4.98 -19.51
CA SER A 78 -3.58 -4.23 -18.57
C SER A 78 -3.48 -4.79 -17.14
N GLY A 79 -3.46 -6.12 -17.00
CA GLY A 79 -3.23 -6.78 -15.71
C GLY A 79 -1.85 -6.47 -15.12
N PHE A 80 -0.81 -6.40 -15.95
CA PHE A 80 0.52 -5.98 -15.53
C PHE A 80 0.58 -4.48 -15.18
N ALA A 81 -0.02 -3.62 -16.02
CA ALA A 81 -0.12 -2.19 -15.74
C ALA A 81 -0.85 -1.91 -14.42
N ALA A 82 -1.80 -2.77 -14.04
CA ALA A 82 -2.48 -2.71 -12.76
C ALA A 82 -1.52 -2.81 -11.57
N LEU A 83 -0.25 -3.20 -11.72
CA LEU A 83 0.74 -3.09 -10.64
C LEU A 83 0.74 -1.68 -10.01
N ILE A 84 0.54 -0.65 -10.83
CA ILE A 84 0.36 0.75 -10.40
C ILE A 84 -1.14 1.01 -10.16
N PRO A 85 -1.57 1.29 -8.91
CA PRO A 85 -2.96 1.58 -8.59
C PRO A 85 -3.51 2.76 -9.40
N PHE A 86 -4.78 2.68 -9.82
CA PHE A 86 -5.51 3.67 -10.63
C PHE A 86 -4.96 3.91 -12.05
N VAL A 87 -3.64 4.12 -12.19
CA VAL A 87 -2.97 4.38 -13.45
C VAL A 87 -3.06 3.17 -14.38
N GLY A 88 -2.85 1.97 -13.86
CA GLY A 88 -2.87 0.75 -14.66
C GLY A 88 -4.20 0.46 -15.33
N ALA A 89 -5.29 0.69 -14.60
CA ALA A 89 -6.65 0.56 -15.12
C ALA A 89 -6.90 1.53 -16.27
N PHE A 90 -6.56 2.81 -16.06
CA PHE A 90 -6.73 3.86 -17.05
C PHE A 90 -5.91 3.60 -18.32
N LEU A 91 -4.62 3.28 -18.17
CA LEU A 91 -3.74 2.97 -19.31
C LEU A 91 -4.22 1.73 -20.06
N GLY A 92 -4.52 0.63 -19.34
CA GLY A 92 -4.98 -0.61 -19.95
C GLY A 92 -6.26 -0.42 -20.76
N TYR A 93 -7.21 0.32 -20.19
CA TYR A 93 -8.46 0.67 -20.87
C TYR A 93 -8.20 1.55 -22.10
N ALA A 94 -7.42 2.62 -21.96
CA ALA A 94 -7.11 3.54 -23.05
C ALA A 94 -6.41 2.84 -24.22
N PHE A 95 -5.42 1.99 -23.96
CA PHE A 95 -4.75 1.21 -25.00
C PHE A 95 -5.69 0.24 -25.68
N THR A 96 -6.49 -0.49 -24.90
CA THR A 96 -7.45 -1.45 -25.46
C THR A 96 -8.48 -0.76 -26.35
N PHE A 97 -8.97 0.39 -25.91
CA PHE A 97 -9.90 1.22 -26.66
C PHE A 97 -9.29 1.73 -27.97
N LEU A 98 -8.08 2.30 -27.93
CA LEU A 98 -7.40 2.80 -29.13
C LEU A 98 -7.20 1.69 -30.18
N VAL A 99 -6.80 0.49 -29.76
CA VAL A 99 -6.62 -0.65 -30.67
C VAL A 99 -7.96 -1.10 -31.27
N ALA A 100 -9.02 -1.14 -30.46
CA ALA A 100 -10.36 -1.48 -30.93
C ALA A 100 -10.88 -0.49 -32.00
N LEU A 101 -10.57 0.81 -31.87
CA LEU A 101 -10.96 1.84 -32.85
C LEU A 101 -10.36 1.61 -34.24
N THR A 102 -9.15 1.04 -34.29
CA THR A 102 -8.44 0.78 -35.56
C THR A 102 -8.86 -0.53 -36.22
N SER A 103 -9.71 -1.32 -35.58
CA SER A 103 -10.10 -2.64 -36.08
C SER A 103 -11.33 -2.59 -37.00
N PRO A 104 -11.25 -3.15 -38.22
CA PRO A 104 -12.38 -3.17 -39.16
C PRO A 104 -13.57 -3.99 -38.63
N GLY A 105 -14.80 -3.48 -38.79
CA GLY A 105 -16.03 -4.22 -38.48
C GLY A 105 -16.61 -4.03 -37.07
N ALA A 106 -15.99 -3.20 -36.24
CA ALA A 106 -16.52 -2.83 -34.93
C ALA A 106 -17.63 -1.78 -35.07
N GLU A 107 -18.88 -2.12 -34.72
CA GLU A 107 -19.88 -1.10 -34.41
C GLU A 107 -19.38 -0.30 -33.20
N PHE A 108 -18.97 0.94 -33.45
CA PHE A 108 -18.24 1.78 -32.49
C PHE A 108 -18.92 1.84 -31.11
N LEU A 109 -20.23 2.06 -31.09
CA LEU A 109 -21.01 2.20 -29.85
C LEU A 109 -21.14 0.87 -29.08
N VAL A 110 -21.34 -0.24 -29.79
CA VAL A 110 -21.52 -1.57 -29.17
C VAL A 110 -20.18 -2.08 -28.62
N THR A 111 -19.11 -1.95 -29.41
CA THR A 111 -17.76 -2.38 -29.02
C THR A 111 -17.25 -1.57 -27.84
N PHE A 112 -17.49 -0.25 -27.84
CA PHE A 112 -17.16 0.61 -26.71
C PHE A 112 -17.89 0.22 -25.44
N GLY A 113 -19.20 -0.01 -25.52
CA GLY A 113 -20.02 -0.41 -24.38
C GLY A 113 -19.55 -1.73 -23.77
N LEU A 114 -19.24 -2.73 -24.61
CA LEU A 114 -18.80 -4.04 -24.16
C LEU A 114 -17.39 -4.01 -23.53
N ILE A 115 -16.42 -3.31 -24.15
CA ILE A 115 -15.08 -3.18 -23.57
C ILE A 115 -15.14 -2.41 -22.24
N SER A 116 -15.93 -1.33 -22.18
CA SER A 116 -16.16 -0.57 -20.95
C SER A 116 -16.75 -1.46 -19.85
N ALA A 117 -17.74 -2.29 -20.19
CA ALA A 117 -18.36 -3.21 -19.24
C ALA A 117 -17.35 -4.25 -18.71
N VAL A 118 -16.49 -4.81 -19.57
CA VAL A 118 -15.44 -5.76 -19.15
C VAL A 118 -14.48 -5.10 -18.16
N PHE A 119 -13.99 -3.91 -18.45
CA PHE A 119 -13.09 -3.19 -17.53
C PHE A 119 -13.80 -2.79 -16.23
N ALA A 120 -15.04 -2.30 -16.31
CA ALA A 120 -15.81 -1.93 -15.12
C ALA A 120 -16.06 -3.14 -14.21
N ILE A 121 -16.41 -4.30 -14.77
CA ILE A 121 -16.57 -5.55 -14.01
C ILE A 121 -15.24 -5.95 -13.38
N ALA A 122 -14.13 -5.84 -14.10
CA ALA A 122 -12.81 -6.15 -13.57
C ALA A 122 -12.41 -5.22 -12.41
N GLU A 123 -12.71 -3.92 -12.48
CA GLU A 123 -12.46 -2.95 -11.40
C GLU A 123 -13.30 -3.23 -10.16
N VAL A 124 -14.60 -3.53 -10.34
CA VAL A 124 -15.48 -3.92 -9.23
C VAL A 124 -14.98 -5.20 -8.58
N LEU A 125 -14.62 -6.20 -9.38
CA LEU A 125 -14.10 -7.46 -8.85
C LEU A 125 -12.76 -7.23 -8.12
N GLU A 126 -11.88 -6.38 -8.65
CA GLU A 126 -10.62 -6.03 -8.00
C GLU A 126 -10.87 -5.40 -6.62
N GLY A 127 -11.70 -4.35 -6.56
CA GLY A 127 -11.94 -3.58 -5.35
C GLY A 127 -12.74 -4.33 -4.27
N TYR A 128 -13.74 -5.11 -4.67
CA TYR A 128 -14.65 -5.77 -3.72
C TYR A 128 -14.25 -7.20 -3.35
N PHE A 129 -13.54 -7.92 -4.24
CA PHE A 129 -13.23 -9.34 -4.03
C PHE A 129 -11.74 -9.62 -3.95
N LEU A 130 -10.95 -9.19 -4.95
CA LEU A 130 -9.54 -9.57 -5.03
C LEU A 130 -8.72 -8.87 -3.94
N VAL A 131 -8.83 -7.55 -3.82
CA VAL A 131 -8.05 -6.76 -2.85
C VAL A 131 -8.37 -7.20 -1.41
N PRO A 132 -9.63 -7.26 -0.95
CA PRO A 132 -9.92 -7.68 0.42
C PRO A 132 -9.50 -9.11 0.72
N ARG A 133 -9.62 -10.02 -0.26
CA ARG A 133 -9.29 -11.44 -0.06
C ARG A 133 -7.79 -11.73 -0.10
N ILE A 134 -7.02 -10.97 -0.88
CA ILE A 134 -5.60 -11.22 -1.11
C ILE A 134 -4.72 -10.32 -0.24
N LEU A 135 -5.07 -9.04 -0.11
CA LEU A 135 -4.35 -8.08 0.74
C LEU A 135 -4.93 -8.01 2.17
N GLY A 136 -6.12 -8.56 2.39
CA GLY A 136 -6.80 -8.54 3.69
C GLY A 136 -7.37 -7.16 4.07
N ASP A 137 -8.09 -7.09 5.20
CA ASP A 137 -8.41 -5.82 5.91
C ASP A 137 -7.15 -5.14 6.51
N SER A 138 -5.97 -5.67 6.22
CA SER A 138 -4.75 -5.59 7.03
C SER A 138 -4.09 -4.23 7.13
N LEU A 139 -4.61 -3.20 6.47
CA LEU A 139 -4.04 -1.85 6.59
C LEU A 139 -4.78 -0.95 7.58
N GLY A 140 -6.07 -1.20 7.86
CA GLY A 140 -6.87 -0.34 8.75
C GLY A 140 -6.84 1.15 8.36
N LEU A 141 -6.40 1.47 7.14
CA LEU A 141 -6.23 2.81 6.64
C LEU A 141 -7.58 3.29 6.11
N HIS A 142 -8.03 4.43 6.62
CA HIS A 142 -9.17 5.12 6.03
C HIS A 142 -8.89 5.38 4.54
N PRO A 143 -9.84 5.14 3.61
CA PRO A 143 -9.61 5.29 2.16
C PRO A 143 -9.00 6.64 1.77
N LEU A 144 -9.39 7.71 2.49
CA LEU A 144 -8.82 9.05 2.31
C LEU A 144 -7.29 9.10 2.48
N PHE A 145 -6.74 8.42 3.49
CA PHE A 145 -5.28 8.37 3.71
C PHE A 145 -4.56 7.64 2.58
N VAL A 146 -5.19 6.61 2.02
CA VAL A 146 -4.63 5.89 0.87
C VAL A 146 -4.54 6.82 -0.33
N PHE A 147 -5.61 7.55 -0.66
CA PHE A 147 -5.58 8.53 -1.75
C PHE A 147 -4.49 9.59 -1.52
N VAL A 148 -4.47 10.21 -0.35
CA VAL A 148 -3.47 11.24 -0.02
C VAL A 148 -2.05 10.70 -0.14
N ALA A 149 -1.78 9.50 0.39
CA ALA A 149 -0.47 8.86 0.28
C ALA A 149 -0.07 8.59 -1.18
N VAL A 150 -1.02 8.14 -2.01
CA VAL A 150 -0.81 7.88 -3.44
C VAL A 150 -0.47 9.18 -4.18
N PHE A 151 -1.17 10.28 -3.92
CA PHE A 151 -0.86 11.57 -4.53
C PHE A 151 0.47 12.16 -4.06
N ILE A 152 0.75 12.13 -2.76
CA ILE A 152 2.02 12.61 -2.20
C ILE A 152 3.20 11.76 -2.70
N GLY A 153 3.04 10.44 -2.69
CA GLY A 153 4.03 9.50 -3.23
C GLY A 153 4.28 9.79 -4.71
N GLY A 154 3.21 9.87 -5.51
CA GLY A 154 3.28 10.21 -6.92
C GLY A 154 4.00 11.54 -7.19
N ALA A 155 3.73 12.57 -6.39
CA ALA A 155 4.37 13.88 -6.53
C ALA A 155 5.86 13.89 -6.13
N THR A 156 6.28 13.05 -5.17
CA THR A 156 7.64 13.04 -4.63
C THR A 156 8.59 12.09 -5.36
N MET A 157 8.09 10.91 -5.74
CA MET A 157 8.89 9.83 -6.34
C MET A 157 8.40 9.41 -7.73
N GLY A 158 7.42 10.13 -8.31
CA GLY A 158 6.86 9.81 -9.62
C GLY A 158 6.16 8.45 -9.64
N MET A 159 6.44 7.64 -10.66
CA MET A 159 5.83 6.32 -10.85
C MET A 159 6.10 5.36 -9.68
N PHE A 160 7.32 5.40 -9.10
CA PHE A 160 7.67 4.58 -7.94
C PHE A 160 6.87 4.97 -6.70
N GLY A 161 6.54 6.26 -6.58
CA GLY A 161 5.69 6.77 -5.52
C GLY A 161 4.27 6.21 -5.56
N PHE A 162 3.65 6.12 -6.74
CA PHE A 162 2.34 5.47 -6.89
C PHE A 162 2.37 3.99 -6.49
N LEU A 163 3.46 3.29 -6.82
CA LEU A 163 3.62 1.87 -6.50
C LEU A 163 3.85 1.64 -4.99
N LEU A 164 4.69 2.47 -4.37
CA LEU A 164 5.12 2.31 -2.98
C LEU A 164 4.25 3.07 -1.97
N ALA A 165 3.31 3.90 -2.41
CA ALA A 165 2.49 4.71 -1.53
C ALA A 165 1.74 3.90 -0.46
N LEU A 166 1.09 2.78 -0.85
CA LEU A 166 0.35 1.94 0.08
C LEU A 166 1.25 1.30 1.15
N PRO A 167 2.34 0.58 0.79
CA PRO A 167 3.22 -0.02 1.80
C PRO A 167 3.93 1.04 2.64
N LEU A 168 4.30 2.20 2.08
CA LEU A 168 4.89 3.30 2.85
C LEU A 168 3.89 3.91 3.83
N ALA A 169 2.63 4.13 3.42
CA ALA A 169 1.58 4.61 4.30
C ALA A 169 1.30 3.64 5.45
N ALA A 170 1.25 2.34 5.15
CA ALA A 170 1.09 1.28 6.15
C ALA A 170 2.26 1.26 7.15
N SER A 171 3.49 1.36 6.64
CA SER A 171 4.70 1.40 7.47
C SER A 171 4.74 2.65 8.35
N GLY A 172 4.34 3.80 7.79
CA GLY A 172 4.20 5.05 8.53
C GLY A 172 3.17 4.96 9.64
N LEU A 173 2.02 4.32 9.38
CA LEU A 173 1.00 4.09 10.41
C LEU A 173 1.53 3.21 11.56
N ILE A 174 2.28 2.15 11.24
CA ILE A 174 2.92 1.29 12.25
C ILE A 174 3.90 2.11 13.10
N LEU A 175 4.73 2.94 12.47
CA LEU A 175 5.67 3.81 13.18
C LEU A 175 4.95 4.81 14.09
N VAL A 176 3.89 5.47 13.61
CA VAL A 176 3.11 6.41 14.42
C VAL A 176 2.48 5.71 15.62
N ARG A 177 1.84 4.56 15.39
CA ARG A 177 1.22 3.78 16.49
C ARG A 177 2.24 3.30 17.51
N GLU A 178 3.39 2.82 17.06
CA GLU A 178 4.35 2.19 17.95
C GLU A 178 5.27 3.22 18.63
N LEU A 179 5.51 4.39 18.04
CA LEU A 179 6.45 5.41 18.58
C LEU A 179 5.75 6.64 19.15
N VAL A 180 4.74 7.18 18.46
CA VAL A 180 4.13 8.47 18.80
C VAL A 180 3.06 8.30 19.89
N VAL A 181 2.22 7.27 19.79
CA VAL A 181 1.16 7.04 20.79
C VAL A 181 1.72 6.85 22.20
N PRO A 182 2.74 5.99 22.44
CA PRO A 182 3.30 5.84 23.78
C PRO A 182 4.01 7.10 24.28
N ALA A 183 4.62 7.89 23.38
CA ALA A 183 5.23 9.15 23.75
C ALA A 183 4.19 10.16 24.21
N MET A 184 3.06 10.27 23.50
CA MET A 184 1.96 11.15 23.89
C MET A 184 1.32 10.73 25.22
N GLU A 185 1.18 9.43 25.47
CA GLU A 185 0.70 8.92 26.76
C GLU A 185 1.66 9.27 27.91
N GLN A 186 2.97 9.20 27.68
CA GLN A 186 3.97 9.61 28.67
C GLN A 186 3.93 11.13 28.93
N PHE A 187 3.75 11.96 27.90
CA PHE A 187 3.58 13.40 28.07
C PHE A 187 2.29 13.75 28.81
N ALA A 188 1.17 13.10 28.46
CA ALA A 188 -0.10 13.31 29.15
C ALA A 188 -0.04 12.85 30.61
N ALA A 189 0.62 11.71 30.90
CA ALA A 189 0.83 11.22 32.26
C ALA A 189 1.80 12.10 33.08
N ALA A 190 2.70 12.85 32.43
CA ALA A 190 3.59 13.79 33.09
C ALA A 190 2.88 15.11 33.47
N ASP A 191 1.87 15.52 32.71
CA ASP A 191 1.05 16.72 32.98
C ASP A 191 -0.06 16.46 34.03
N ASP A 192 -0.46 15.20 34.26
CA ASP A 192 -1.50 14.79 35.22
C ASP A 192 -0.99 14.60 36.67
N VAL A 193 0.28 14.94 36.97
CA VAL A 193 0.80 14.95 38.35
C VAL A 193 0.20 16.16 39.10
N PRO A 194 -0.68 15.95 40.10
CA PRO A 194 -1.23 17.06 40.87
C PRO A 194 -0.09 17.79 41.60
N PRO A 195 -0.15 19.12 41.78
CA PRO A 195 0.80 19.80 42.64
C PRO A 195 0.61 19.30 44.07
N ASP A 196 1.44 18.33 44.49
CA ASP A 196 1.38 17.72 45.81
C ASP A 196 1.82 18.75 46.87
N ASN A 197 0.83 19.25 47.63
CA ASN A 197 0.86 19.45 49.08
C ASN A 197 2.14 19.98 49.75
N ALA A 198 2.87 20.91 49.13
CA ALA A 198 4.07 21.49 49.71
C ALA A 198 3.83 22.69 50.65
N GLU A 199 2.59 23.16 50.85
CA GLU A 199 2.33 24.43 51.58
C GLU A 199 1.51 24.34 52.88
N VAL A 200 1.10 23.17 53.38
CA VAL A 200 0.26 23.11 54.62
C VAL A 200 0.92 22.33 55.77
N LYS A 201 2.24 22.44 55.92
CA LYS A 201 2.92 21.90 57.11
C LYS A 201 3.97 22.83 57.72
N ALA A 202 3.71 24.13 57.71
CA ALA A 202 4.40 25.07 58.57
C ALA A 202 3.38 25.74 59.49
N GLU A 203 3.63 25.64 60.80
CA GLU A 203 3.03 26.42 61.89
C GLU A 203 1.65 25.99 62.42
N GLU A 204 1.64 24.89 63.19
CA GLU A 204 0.86 24.84 64.43
C GLU A 204 1.80 25.14 65.60
N PRO A 205 1.64 26.25 66.35
CA PRO A 205 2.33 26.43 67.61
C PRO A 205 1.52 25.75 68.72
N THR A 206 2.10 24.73 69.36
CA THR A 206 1.59 24.16 70.60
C THR A 206 1.81 25.12 71.79
N PRO A 207 0.93 25.07 72.81
CA PRO A 207 0.66 26.15 73.76
C PRO A 207 1.74 26.43 74.81
#